data_AF-A0A8T9CKF7-F1
#
_entry.id   AF-A0A8T9CKF7-F1
#
_cell.length_a   1.000
_cell.length_b   1.000
_cell.length_c   1.000
_cell.angle_alpha   90.00
_cell.angle_beta   90.00
_cell.angle_gamma   90.00
#
_symmetry.space_group_name_H-M   'P 1'
#
loop_
_entity.id
_entity.type
_entity.pdbx_description
1 polymer ?
#
loop_
_entity_poly.entity_id
_entity_poly.type
_entity_poly.pdbx_seq_one_letter_code
_entity_poly.pdbx_strand_id
1 'polypeptide(L)'
;MVMKGTIFAVALNHRSQLDAWQEAFQQSPYKAPPKTAVWFIKPRNTVIGCGEPIPFPQGEKVLSGATVALIVGKTATKVREEDAAEYIAGYALANYVSLPEESFYRPAIKAKCRDGFCPIGETVALSNVDNLTIYTEINGRPADHWNTADLQRNAAQLLSALSEFATLNPGDAILLGTPQARVEIQPGDRVRVLAEGFPPLENPVVDEREVTTRKSFPTQPHPHGTLFALGLNYADHASELEFKPPEEPLVF
;
A
#
# COMPACT_ATOMS: atom_id res chain seq x y z
N MET A 1 -0.93 -4.68 -19.16
CA MET A 1 0.49 -4.93 -18.77
C MET A 1 0.65 -4.45 -17.34
N VAL A 2 1.13 -5.28 -16.40
CA VAL A 2 1.31 -4.86 -15.00
C VAL A 2 2.37 -3.75 -14.94
N MET A 3 2.06 -2.65 -14.24
CA MET A 3 2.99 -1.53 -14.07
C MET A 3 4.28 -2.00 -13.38
N LYS A 4 5.41 -1.41 -13.76
CA LYS A 4 6.76 -1.83 -13.32
C LYS A 4 7.49 -0.79 -12.46
N GLY A 5 6.84 0.33 -12.14
CA GLY A 5 7.40 1.36 -11.26
C GLY A 5 7.35 0.96 -9.80
N THR A 6 7.87 1.84 -8.95
CA THR A 6 7.81 1.72 -7.49
C THR A 6 6.39 2.00 -7.02
N ILE A 7 5.85 1.13 -6.16
CA ILE A 7 4.54 1.32 -5.55
C ILE A 7 4.73 1.88 -4.15
N PHE A 8 4.50 3.18 -4.02
CA PHE A 8 4.38 3.87 -2.74
C PHE A 8 2.94 3.80 -2.24
N ALA A 9 2.76 4.02 -0.95
CA ALA A 9 1.44 4.05 -0.35
C ALA A 9 1.46 4.86 0.95
N VAL A 10 0.31 5.43 1.28
CA VAL A 10 0.10 6.18 2.52
C VAL A 10 -0.74 5.38 3.51
N ALA A 11 -0.26 5.26 4.74
CA ALA A 11 -1.01 4.73 5.88
C ALA A 11 -1.61 5.90 6.69
N LEU A 12 -2.60 5.60 7.55
CA LEU A 12 -3.23 6.61 8.41
C LEU A 12 -3.79 7.82 7.63
N ASN A 13 -4.26 7.59 6.39
CA ASN A 13 -4.80 8.64 5.54
C ASN A 13 -6.33 8.67 5.49
N HIS A 14 -7.03 7.75 6.17
CA HIS A 14 -8.50 7.76 6.26
C HIS A 14 -8.94 8.24 7.64
N ARG A 15 -9.94 9.13 7.70
CA ARG A 15 -10.38 9.74 8.96
C ARG A 15 -10.83 8.72 10.00
N SER A 16 -11.57 7.68 9.60
CA SER A 16 -11.98 6.63 10.54
C SER A 16 -10.82 5.91 11.24
N GLN A 17 -9.66 5.79 10.58
CA GLN A 17 -8.47 5.19 11.16
C GLN A 17 -7.74 6.17 12.08
N LEU A 18 -7.73 7.46 11.75
CA LEU A 18 -7.21 8.50 12.64
C LEU A 18 -8.07 8.62 13.91
N ASP A 19 -9.39 8.55 13.77
CA ASP A 19 -10.34 8.61 14.89
C ASP A 19 -10.19 7.40 15.81
N ALA A 20 -10.15 6.19 15.24
CA ALA A 20 -9.98 4.94 16.00
C ALA A 20 -8.65 4.88 16.78
N TRP A 21 -7.60 5.53 16.26
CA TRP A 21 -6.27 5.55 16.87
C TRP A 21 -5.96 6.83 17.67
N GLN A 22 -6.92 7.75 17.77
CA GLN A 22 -6.69 9.08 18.33
C GLN A 22 -6.11 9.03 19.75
N GLU A 23 -6.68 8.18 20.62
CA GLU A 23 -6.21 8.02 22.00
C GLU A 23 -4.85 7.32 22.04
N ALA A 24 -4.67 6.25 21.26
CA ALA A 24 -3.42 5.50 21.19
C ALA A 24 -2.25 6.41 20.76
N PHE A 25 -2.47 7.35 19.84
CA PHE A 25 -1.43 8.28 19.39
C PHE A 25 -0.93 9.24 20.48
N GLN A 26 -1.70 9.48 21.54
CA GLN A 26 -1.25 10.31 22.68
C GLN A 26 -0.38 9.53 23.66
N GLN A 27 -0.34 8.21 23.55
CA GLN A 27 0.37 7.33 24.46
C GLN A 27 1.67 6.82 23.84
N SER A 28 2.56 6.26 24.67
CA SER A 28 3.73 5.52 24.17
C SER A 28 3.27 4.33 23.32
N PRO A 29 3.95 4.01 22.21
CA PRO A 29 5.21 4.60 21.72
C PRO A 29 5.05 5.85 20.83
N TYR A 30 3.81 6.26 20.52
CA TYR A 30 3.51 7.28 19.51
C TYR A 30 3.72 8.73 20.00
N LYS A 31 3.31 9.02 21.23
CA LYS A 31 3.42 10.31 21.94
C LYS A 31 2.65 11.50 21.34
N ALA A 32 2.47 11.55 20.02
CA ALA A 32 1.60 12.50 19.34
C ALA A 32 1.09 11.93 18.01
N PRO A 33 -0.05 12.41 17.48
CA PRO A 33 -0.53 12.06 16.15
C PRO A 33 0.47 12.42 15.03
N PRO A 34 0.41 11.74 13.87
CA PRO A 34 1.29 12.04 12.75
C PRO A 34 1.15 13.48 12.25
N LYS A 35 2.28 14.17 12.11
CA LYS A 35 2.32 15.55 11.57
C LYS A 35 2.41 15.58 10.05
N THR A 36 3.07 14.59 9.46
CA THR A 36 3.27 14.41 8.02
C THR A 36 2.62 13.11 7.55
N ALA A 37 2.55 12.90 6.24
CA ALA A 37 2.09 11.64 5.68
C ALA A 37 2.98 10.47 6.15
N VAL A 38 2.37 9.30 6.37
CA VAL A 38 3.03 8.09 6.85
C VAL A 38 3.18 7.11 5.69
N TRP A 39 4.40 6.95 5.21
CA TRP A 39 4.69 6.25 3.96
C TRP A 39 5.13 4.80 4.17
N PHE A 40 4.83 3.96 3.19
CA PHE A 40 5.43 2.64 3.04
C PHE A 40 5.52 2.26 1.55
N ILE A 41 6.23 1.18 1.26
CA ILE A 41 6.43 0.66 -0.10
C ILE A 41 5.82 -0.75 -0.20
N LYS A 42 5.20 -1.05 -1.34
CA LYS A 42 4.81 -2.39 -1.75
C LYS A 42 5.87 -2.91 -2.73
N PRO A 43 6.85 -3.74 -2.28
CA PRO A 43 7.98 -4.13 -3.12
C PRO A 43 7.54 -5.05 -4.26
N ARG A 44 8.43 -5.24 -5.24
CA ARG A 44 8.13 -5.90 -6.52
C ARG A 44 7.51 -7.31 -6.39
N ASN A 45 7.83 -8.07 -5.35
CA ASN A 45 7.26 -9.41 -5.11
C ASN A 45 5.76 -9.36 -4.75
N THR A 46 5.28 -8.23 -4.22
CA THR A 46 3.88 -8.05 -3.86
C THR A 46 3.00 -7.73 -5.08
N VAL A 47 3.58 -7.10 -6.10
CA VAL A 47 2.81 -6.50 -7.21
C VAL A 47 2.32 -7.58 -8.17
N ILE A 48 1.02 -7.69 -8.34
CA ILE A 48 0.36 -8.62 -9.27
C ILE A 48 -0.75 -7.92 -10.06
N GLY A 49 -1.04 -8.40 -11.27
CA GLY A 49 -2.12 -7.89 -12.10
C GLY A 49 -3.47 -8.49 -11.77
N CYS A 50 -4.49 -8.05 -12.50
CA CYS A 50 -5.83 -8.66 -12.48
C CYS A 50 -5.76 -10.15 -12.86
N GLY A 51 -6.48 -10.99 -12.11
CA GLY A 51 -6.57 -12.44 -12.31
C GLY A 51 -5.40 -13.26 -11.75
N GLU A 52 -4.26 -12.64 -11.40
CA GLU A 52 -3.17 -13.34 -10.71
C GLU A 52 -3.60 -13.69 -9.26
N PRO A 53 -3.18 -14.85 -8.72
CA PRO A 53 -3.61 -15.27 -7.38
C PRO A 53 -2.96 -14.43 -6.28
N ILE A 54 -3.71 -14.16 -5.22
CA ILE A 54 -3.20 -13.70 -3.92
C ILE A 54 -2.82 -14.97 -3.11
N PRO A 55 -1.52 -15.25 -2.89
CA PRO A 55 -1.09 -16.39 -2.09
C PRO A 55 -1.42 -16.15 -0.61
N PHE A 56 -2.24 -17.01 -0.03
CA PHE A 56 -2.71 -16.92 1.34
C PHE A 56 -1.74 -17.64 2.28
N PRO A 57 -1.10 -16.94 3.24
CA PRO A 57 -0.22 -17.56 4.22
C PRO A 57 -0.99 -18.36 5.27
N GLN A 58 -0.56 -19.59 5.54
CA GLN A 58 -1.23 -20.43 6.54
C GLN A 58 -1.12 -19.88 7.96
N GLY A 59 -2.20 -20.00 8.73
CA GLY A 59 -2.24 -19.61 10.14
C GLY A 59 -2.36 -18.11 10.39
N GLU A 60 -2.53 -17.32 9.33
CA GLU A 60 -2.60 -15.87 9.40
C GLU A 60 -4.03 -15.38 9.13
N LYS A 61 -4.37 -14.20 9.67
CA LYS A 61 -5.56 -13.45 9.27
C LYS A 61 -5.20 -12.50 8.13
N VAL A 62 -5.91 -12.56 7.00
CA VAL A 62 -5.60 -11.74 5.83
C VAL A 62 -6.76 -10.83 5.49
N LEU A 63 -6.47 -9.55 5.26
CA LEU A 63 -7.44 -8.52 4.98
C LEU A 63 -7.28 -8.00 3.55
N SER A 64 -8.41 -7.85 2.86
CA SER A 64 -8.48 -7.02 1.66
C SER A 64 -8.28 -5.55 2.03
N GLY A 65 -7.76 -4.77 1.10
CA GLY A 65 -7.54 -3.34 1.22
C GLY A 65 -7.85 -2.62 -0.08
N ALA A 66 -9.06 -2.80 -0.60
CA ALA A 66 -9.51 -2.13 -1.81
C ALA A 66 -9.22 -0.63 -1.74
N THR A 67 -8.52 -0.12 -2.74
CA THR A 67 -8.10 1.28 -2.83
C THR A 67 -7.90 1.68 -4.29
N VAL A 68 -7.49 2.92 -4.50
CA VAL A 68 -7.12 3.46 -5.80
C VAL A 68 -5.68 3.98 -5.72
N ALA A 69 -4.95 3.86 -6.82
CA ALA A 69 -3.60 4.34 -6.98
C ALA A 69 -3.59 5.50 -7.99
N LEU A 70 -2.92 6.61 -7.67
CA LEU A 70 -2.49 7.54 -8.72
C LEU A 70 -1.29 6.96 -9.45
N ILE A 71 -1.21 7.18 -10.76
CA ILE A 71 -0.10 6.73 -11.62
C ILE A 71 0.65 7.95 -12.12
N VAL A 72 1.94 8.01 -11.86
CA VAL A 72 2.80 9.11 -12.30
C VAL A 72 3.04 9.01 -13.81
N GLY A 73 2.82 10.11 -14.53
CA GLY A 73 2.96 10.19 -15.99
C GLY A 73 4.25 10.82 -16.48
N LYS A 74 4.85 11.72 -15.70
CA LYS A 74 6.13 12.39 -15.98
C LYS A 74 6.93 12.53 -14.68
N THR A 75 8.25 12.67 -14.78
CA THR A 75 9.13 12.80 -13.61
C THR A 75 8.66 13.92 -12.69
N ALA A 76 8.37 13.57 -11.43
CA ALA A 76 7.83 14.47 -10.41
C ALA A 76 8.85 14.70 -9.30
N THR A 77 9.31 15.94 -9.16
CA THR A 77 10.23 16.38 -8.10
C THR A 77 9.76 17.73 -7.59
N LYS A 78 9.50 17.85 -6.28
CA LYS A 78 9.00 19.05 -5.60
C LYS A 78 7.80 19.70 -6.32
N VAL A 79 6.85 18.87 -6.74
CA VAL A 79 5.64 19.31 -7.45
C VAL A 79 4.72 20.05 -6.47
N ARG A 80 4.14 21.18 -6.89
CA ARG A 80 3.15 21.92 -6.10
C ARG A 80 1.80 21.21 -6.17
N GLU A 81 0.96 21.33 -5.14
CA GLU A 81 -0.34 20.65 -5.09
C GLU A 81 -1.23 21.02 -6.29
N GLU A 82 -1.27 22.28 -6.68
CA GLU A 82 -2.06 22.78 -7.81
C GLU A 82 -1.60 22.27 -9.18
N ASP A 83 -0.33 21.87 -9.32
CA ASP A 83 0.25 21.39 -10.57
C ASP A 83 0.16 19.85 -10.68
N ALA A 84 -0.25 19.16 -9.61
CA ALA A 84 -0.17 17.72 -9.48
C ALA A 84 -0.89 16.96 -10.61
N ALA A 85 -2.04 17.47 -11.08
CA ALA A 85 -2.82 16.82 -12.14
C ALA A 85 -2.01 16.63 -13.43
N GLU A 86 -1.12 17.56 -13.77
CA GLU A 86 -0.28 17.43 -14.97
C GLU A 86 0.81 16.35 -14.88
N TYR A 87 1.09 15.88 -13.66
CA TYR A 87 2.06 14.82 -13.38
C TYR A 87 1.41 13.45 -13.22
N ILE A 88 0.07 13.39 -13.13
CA ILE A 88 -0.70 12.16 -12.99
C ILE A 88 -1.17 11.72 -14.37
N ALA A 89 -0.71 10.54 -14.84
CA ALA A 89 -1.18 9.95 -16.10
C ALA A 89 -2.61 9.38 -15.99
N GLY A 90 -3.05 9.07 -14.78
CA GLY A 90 -4.35 8.51 -14.50
C GLY A 90 -4.36 7.76 -13.17
N TYR A 91 -5.34 6.89 -13.00
CA TYR A 91 -5.57 6.15 -11.77
C TYR A 91 -5.80 4.67 -12.08
N ALA A 92 -5.50 3.79 -11.14
CA ALA A 92 -5.83 2.36 -11.24
C ALA A 92 -6.45 1.87 -9.94
N LEU A 93 -7.46 1.00 -10.01
CA LEU A 93 -7.88 0.26 -8.83
C LEU A 93 -6.72 -0.59 -8.33
N ALA A 94 -6.59 -0.72 -7.02
CA ALA A 94 -5.57 -1.53 -6.39
C ALA A 94 -6.14 -2.22 -5.15
N ASN A 95 -5.45 -3.25 -4.69
CA ASN A 95 -5.76 -3.90 -3.43
C ASN A 95 -4.52 -3.93 -2.54
N TYR A 96 -4.58 -3.20 -1.45
CA TYR A 96 -3.58 -3.19 -0.40
C TYR A 96 -3.84 -4.33 0.59
N VAL A 97 -3.57 -5.57 0.13
CA VAL A 97 -3.67 -6.77 0.97
C VAL A 97 -2.67 -6.67 2.12
N SER A 98 -3.12 -7.02 3.32
CA SER A 98 -2.34 -6.91 4.54
C SER A 98 -2.80 -7.92 5.59
N LEU A 99 -1.90 -8.29 6.49
CA LEU A 99 -2.30 -8.78 7.82
C LEU A 99 -2.88 -7.61 8.67
N PRO A 100 -3.52 -7.87 9.82
CA PRO A 100 -4.05 -6.82 10.69
C PRO A 100 -3.05 -5.71 11.02
N GLU A 101 -3.55 -4.46 11.03
CA GLU A 101 -2.76 -3.27 11.37
C GLU A 101 -2.82 -3.02 12.87
N GLU A 102 -2.08 -3.82 13.64
CA GLU A 102 -2.09 -3.77 15.12
C GLU A 102 -1.09 -2.76 15.71
N SER A 103 -0.20 -2.21 14.88
CA SER A 103 0.76 -1.18 15.27
C SER A 103 1.20 -0.37 14.06
N PHE A 104 1.43 0.93 14.28
CA PHE A 104 2.00 1.85 13.30
C PHE A 104 3.39 2.36 13.72
N TYR A 105 4.00 1.77 14.75
CA TYR A 105 5.26 2.27 15.30
C TYR A 105 6.48 1.82 14.48
N ARG A 106 6.53 0.53 14.11
CA ARG A 106 7.60 -0.04 13.28
C ARG A 106 7.08 -0.36 11.88
N PRO A 107 7.96 -0.41 10.86
CA PRO A 107 7.58 -0.81 9.51
C PRO A 107 6.89 -2.17 9.51
N ALA A 108 5.69 -2.22 8.94
CA ALA A 108 4.86 -3.41 8.94
C ALA A 108 5.23 -4.37 7.79
N ILE A 109 6.52 -4.74 7.71
CA ILE A 109 7.10 -5.54 6.62
C ILE A 109 6.43 -6.91 6.51
N LYS A 110 6.35 -7.67 7.62
CA LYS A 110 5.68 -8.99 7.67
C LYS A 110 4.20 -8.93 7.29
N ALA A 111 3.53 -7.82 7.59
CA ALA A 111 2.11 -7.66 7.31
C ALA A 111 1.84 -7.33 5.83
N LYS A 112 2.73 -6.56 5.18
CA LYS A 112 2.41 -5.87 3.93
C LYS A 112 3.30 -6.25 2.74
N CYS A 113 4.46 -6.87 2.97
CA CYS A 113 5.43 -7.17 1.92
C CYS A 113 5.42 -8.63 1.46
N ARG A 114 4.37 -9.40 1.79
CA ARG A 114 4.22 -10.80 1.36
C ARG A 114 3.95 -10.90 -0.14
N ASP A 115 4.35 -12.02 -0.75
CA ASP A 115 4.17 -12.27 -2.18
C ASP A 115 2.70 -12.06 -2.58
N GLY A 116 2.46 -11.38 -3.71
CA GLY A 116 1.12 -11.14 -4.23
C GLY A 116 0.23 -10.17 -3.44
N PHE A 117 0.71 -9.52 -2.37
CA PHE A 117 -0.12 -8.65 -1.53
C PHE A 117 -0.44 -7.26 -2.14
N CYS A 118 -0.15 -7.02 -3.41
CA CYS A 118 -0.46 -5.75 -4.09
C CYS A 118 -1.05 -5.97 -5.49
N PRO A 119 -2.28 -6.51 -5.60
CA PRO A 119 -3.04 -6.42 -6.85
C PRO A 119 -3.18 -4.99 -7.35
N ILE A 120 -2.94 -4.77 -8.64
CA ILE A 120 -3.16 -3.49 -9.30
C ILE A 120 -3.77 -3.68 -10.69
N GLY A 121 -4.81 -2.89 -10.96
CA GLY A 121 -5.62 -2.97 -12.17
C GLY A 121 -5.08 -2.14 -13.31
N GLU A 122 -5.94 -1.93 -14.30
CA GLU A 122 -5.66 -1.10 -15.47
C GLU A 122 -5.70 0.39 -15.12
N THR A 123 -4.80 1.16 -15.73
CA THR A 123 -4.77 2.62 -15.60
C THR A 123 -5.84 3.26 -16.48
N VAL A 124 -6.64 4.14 -15.90
CA VAL A 124 -7.64 4.96 -16.59
C VAL A 124 -7.29 6.44 -16.45
N ALA A 125 -7.36 7.17 -17.54
CA ALA A 125 -7.16 8.63 -17.57
C ALA A 125 -8.42 9.36 -17.08
N LEU A 126 -8.67 9.32 -15.77
CA LEU A 126 -9.67 10.15 -15.10
C LEU A 126 -9.04 11.47 -14.64
N SER A 127 -9.85 12.52 -14.57
CA SER A 127 -9.38 13.85 -14.14
C SER A 127 -9.08 13.92 -12.64
N ASN A 128 -9.83 13.20 -11.82
CA ASN A 128 -9.66 13.06 -10.38
C ASN A 128 -10.37 11.78 -9.91
N VAL A 129 -10.21 11.49 -8.62
CA VAL A 129 -10.93 10.41 -7.90
C VAL A 129 -11.58 10.99 -6.65
N ASP A 130 -12.04 12.24 -6.71
CA ASP A 130 -12.71 12.90 -5.60
C ASP A 130 -14.11 12.32 -5.42
N ASN A 131 -14.55 12.20 -4.16
CA ASN A 131 -15.86 11.65 -3.80
C ASN A 131 -16.14 10.25 -4.39
N LEU A 132 -15.09 9.50 -4.75
CA LEU A 132 -15.19 8.18 -5.36
C LEU A 132 -15.53 7.14 -4.29
N THR A 133 -16.62 6.41 -4.50
CA THR A 133 -16.93 5.21 -3.69
C THR A 133 -16.22 4.00 -4.29
N ILE A 134 -15.44 3.31 -3.46
CA ILE A 134 -14.71 2.09 -3.80
C ILE A 134 -15.41 0.92 -3.12
N TYR A 135 -15.78 -0.09 -3.90
CA TYR A 135 -16.51 -1.27 -3.46
C TYR A 135 -15.59 -2.49 -3.42
N THR A 136 -15.82 -3.36 -2.44
CA THR A 136 -15.29 -4.73 -2.42
C THR A 136 -16.45 -5.73 -2.50
N GLU A 137 -16.35 -6.66 -3.43
CA GLU A 137 -17.19 -7.86 -3.48
C GLU A 137 -16.33 -9.09 -3.20
N ILE A 138 -16.90 -10.05 -2.47
CA ILE A 138 -16.30 -11.37 -2.25
C ILE A 138 -17.27 -12.40 -2.81
N ASN A 139 -16.80 -13.21 -3.76
CA ASN A 139 -17.61 -14.24 -4.43
C ASN A 139 -18.90 -13.67 -5.06
N GLY A 140 -18.81 -12.47 -5.63
CA GLY A 140 -19.93 -11.77 -6.29
C GLY A 140 -20.98 -11.21 -5.34
N ARG A 141 -20.69 -11.14 -4.03
CA ARG A 141 -21.57 -10.53 -3.03
C ARG A 141 -20.91 -9.27 -2.46
N PRO A 142 -21.67 -8.17 -2.26
CA PRO A 142 -21.16 -6.98 -1.59
C PRO A 142 -20.60 -7.31 -0.20
N ALA A 143 -19.38 -6.87 0.06
CA ALA A 143 -18.66 -7.12 1.32
C ALA A 143 -18.23 -5.83 2.03
N ASP A 144 -17.83 -4.81 1.27
CA ASP A 144 -17.39 -3.51 1.81
C ASP A 144 -17.63 -2.37 0.80
N HIS A 145 -17.69 -1.14 1.31
CA HIS A 145 -17.49 0.06 0.51
C HIS A 145 -16.99 1.24 1.37
N TRP A 146 -16.22 2.14 0.77
CA TRP A 146 -15.76 3.38 1.41
C TRP A 146 -15.55 4.51 0.39
N ASN A 147 -15.35 5.75 0.84
CA ASN A 147 -15.29 6.92 -0.05
C ASN A 147 -13.99 7.73 0.09
N THR A 148 -13.40 8.18 -1.02
CA THR A 148 -12.16 8.98 -1.02
C THR A 148 -12.31 10.35 -0.36
N ALA A 149 -13.53 10.88 -0.22
CA ALA A 149 -13.78 12.14 0.50
C ALA A 149 -13.48 12.06 2.00
N ASP A 150 -13.40 10.85 2.55
CA ASP A 150 -13.04 10.61 3.95
C ASP A 150 -11.53 10.52 4.17
N LEU A 151 -10.73 10.70 3.10
CA LEU A 151 -9.28 10.80 3.23
C LEU A 151 -8.85 12.14 3.84
N GLN A 152 -7.74 12.13 4.57
CA GLN A 152 -7.10 13.31 5.12
C GLN A 152 -6.33 14.08 4.03
N ARG A 153 -5.59 13.37 3.17
CA ARG A 153 -4.86 13.93 2.03
C ARG A 153 -5.37 13.33 0.73
N ASN A 154 -5.67 14.18 -0.24
CA ASN A 154 -6.07 13.76 -1.58
C ASN A 154 -4.85 13.39 -2.45
N ALA A 155 -5.09 12.97 -3.70
CA ALA A 155 -4.04 12.54 -4.62
C ALA A 155 -2.98 13.62 -4.88
N ALA A 156 -3.39 14.88 -5.06
CA ALA A 156 -2.49 16.00 -5.33
C ALA A 156 -1.58 16.31 -4.13
N GLN A 157 -2.15 16.33 -2.93
CA GLN A 157 -1.43 16.51 -1.67
C GLN A 157 -0.40 15.40 -1.43
N LEU A 158 -0.76 14.15 -1.74
CA LEU A 158 0.17 13.02 -1.60
C LEU A 158 1.31 13.08 -2.60
N LEU A 159 1.03 13.40 -3.87
CA LEU A 159 2.06 13.55 -4.89
C LEU A 159 3.01 14.70 -4.55
N SER A 160 2.48 15.85 -4.13
CA SER A 160 3.29 16.99 -3.69
C SER A 160 4.17 16.62 -2.50
N ALA A 161 3.57 16.04 -1.45
CA ALA A 161 4.28 15.69 -0.22
C ALA A 161 5.38 14.65 -0.42
N LEU A 162 5.15 13.62 -1.26
CA LEU A 162 6.17 12.60 -1.53
C LEU A 162 7.25 13.12 -2.48
N SER A 163 6.86 13.85 -3.53
CA SER A 163 7.81 14.40 -4.50
C SER A 163 8.72 15.47 -3.92
N GLU A 164 8.35 16.06 -2.77
CA GLU A 164 9.17 17.01 -2.02
C GLU A 164 10.58 16.46 -1.74
N PHE A 165 10.70 15.17 -1.40
CA PHE A 165 11.96 14.53 -1.04
C PHE A 165 12.30 13.28 -1.88
N ALA A 166 11.32 12.63 -2.52
CA ALA A 166 11.53 11.44 -3.34
C ALA A 166 11.05 11.69 -4.77
N THR A 167 11.97 11.74 -5.73
CA THR A 167 11.59 11.88 -7.15
C THR A 167 10.81 10.64 -7.60
N LEU A 168 9.63 10.85 -8.18
CA LEU A 168 8.83 9.79 -8.79
C LEU A 168 8.98 9.81 -10.31
N ASN A 169 9.04 8.64 -10.93
CA ASN A 169 9.21 8.45 -12.36
C ASN A 169 7.91 7.99 -13.02
N PRO A 170 7.78 8.14 -14.36
CA PRO A 170 6.65 7.57 -15.10
C PRO A 170 6.42 6.09 -14.77
N GLY A 171 5.21 5.76 -14.36
CA GLY A 171 4.80 4.42 -13.96
C GLY A 171 4.98 4.09 -12.47
N ASP A 172 5.60 4.98 -11.68
CA ASP A 172 5.50 4.91 -10.22
C ASP A 172 4.06 5.20 -9.79
N ALA A 173 3.64 4.64 -8.65
CA ALA A 173 2.28 4.78 -8.16
C ALA A 173 2.25 5.14 -6.68
N ILE A 174 1.17 5.81 -6.25
CA ILE A 174 0.87 6.05 -4.84
C ILE A 174 -0.54 5.51 -4.54
N LEU A 175 -0.64 4.51 -3.65
CA LEU A 175 -1.93 4.06 -3.12
C LEU A 175 -2.49 5.12 -2.17
N LEU A 176 -3.73 5.56 -2.38
CA LEU A 176 -4.27 6.76 -1.70
C LEU A 176 -4.71 6.53 -0.25
N GLY A 177 -4.77 5.28 0.21
CA GLY A 177 -5.11 4.92 1.58
C GLY A 177 -6.26 3.94 1.67
N THR A 178 -6.64 3.57 2.89
CA THR A 178 -7.70 2.60 3.17
C THR A 178 -8.40 2.97 4.48
N PRO A 179 -9.69 2.62 4.65
CA PRO A 179 -10.39 2.78 5.92
C PRO A 179 -9.88 1.84 7.01
N GLN A 180 -10.23 2.16 8.26
CA GLN A 180 -9.97 1.33 9.43
C GLN A 180 -10.62 -0.06 9.32
N ALA A 181 -11.88 -0.10 8.92
CA ALA A 181 -12.63 -1.33 8.74
C ALA A 181 -12.22 -1.99 7.42
N ARG A 182 -11.93 -3.29 7.46
CA ARG A 182 -11.52 -4.08 6.30
C ARG A 182 -12.16 -5.45 6.36
N VAL A 183 -12.41 -6.02 5.19
CA VAL A 183 -12.94 -7.37 5.06
C VAL A 183 -11.84 -8.41 5.04
N GLU A 184 -12.05 -9.49 5.77
CA GLU A 184 -11.20 -10.67 5.77
C GLU A 184 -11.44 -11.48 4.50
N ILE A 185 -10.38 -12.10 3.98
CA ILE A 185 -10.40 -12.96 2.79
C ILE A 185 -9.78 -14.31 3.13
N GLN A 186 -10.23 -15.38 2.47
CA GLN A 186 -9.81 -16.76 2.74
C GLN A 186 -9.51 -17.52 1.44
N PRO A 187 -8.71 -18.61 1.48
CA PRO A 187 -8.49 -19.46 0.31
C PRO A 187 -9.81 -19.90 -0.35
N GLY A 188 -9.90 -19.76 -1.67
CA GLY A 188 -11.10 -20.03 -2.46
C GLY A 188 -11.94 -18.79 -2.78
N ASP A 189 -11.70 -17.65 -2.12
CA ASP A 189 -12.40 -16.41 -2.42
C ASP A 189 -11.99 -15.82 -3.78
N ARG A 190 -12.95 -15.19 -4.44
CA ARG A 190 -12.72 -14.21 -5.52
C ARG A 190 -12.98 -12.82 -4.98
N VAL A 191 -11.92 -12.02 -4.86
CA VAL A 191 -11.98 -10.67 -4.32
C VAL A 191 -12.00 -9.69 -5.49
N ARG A 192 -13.09 -8.93 -5.60
CA ARG A 192 -13.31 -7.97 -6.68
C ARG A 192 -13.40 -6.55 -6.12
N VAL A 193 -12.64 -5.64 -6.70
CA VAL A 193 -12.65 -4.21 -6.42
C VAL A 193 -13.32 -3.48 -7.58
N LEU A 194 -14.27 -2.60 -7.26
CA LEU A 194 -15.02 -1.82 -8.24
C LEU A 194 -15.09 -0.35 -7.84
N ALA A 195 -15.11 0.53 -8.82
CA ALA A 195 -15.45 1.94 -8.66
C ALA A 195 -15.94 2.49 -10.00
N GLU A 196 -16.75 3.55 -9.98
CA GLU A 196 -17.25 4.18 -11.20
C GLU A 196 -16.09 4.70 -12.06
N GLY A 197 -16.14 4.46 -13.37
CA GLY A 197 -15.08 4.87 -14.31
C GLY A 197 -13.87 3.94 -14.39
N PHE A 198 -13.84 2.83 -13.65
CA PHE A 198 -12.72 1.88 -13.66
C PHE A 198 -13.08 0.50 -14.22
N PRO A 199 -12.20 -0.14 -15.01
CA PRO A 199 -12.22 -1.58 -15.21
C PRO A 199 -12.12 -2.30 -13.85
N PRO A 200 -12.98 -3.29 -13.57
CA PRO A 200 -12.92 -4.04 -12.32
C PRO A 200 -11.59 -4.79 -12.14
N LEU A 201 -11.07 -4.78 -10.92
CA LEU A 201 -9.90 -5.57 -10.51
C LEU A 201 -10.38 -6.80 -9.74
N GLU A 202 -10.10 -8.01 -10.21
CA GLU A 202 -10.49 -9.24 -9.52
C GLU A 202 -9.31 -10.19 -9.40
N ASN A 203 -9.14 -10.78 -8.21
CA ASN A 203 -8.06 -11.73 -7.93
C ASN A 203 -8.60 -12.92 -7.12
N PRO A 204 -8.25 -14.17 -7.49
CA PRO A 204 -8.53 -15.32 -6.64
C PRO A 204 -7.56 -15.37 -5.46
N VAL A 205 -8.04 -15.80 -4.30
CA VAL A 205 -7.24 -16.10 -3.12
C VAL A 205 -6.94 -17.60 -3.11
N VAL A 206 -5.67 -17.96 -3.04
CA VAL A 206 -5.22 -19.34 -3.21
C VAL A 206 -4.29 -19.68 -2.05
N ASP A 207 -4.39 -20.89 -1.50
CA ASP A 207 -3.43 -21.37 -0.49
C ASP A 207 -2.00 -21.25 -1.04
N GLU A 208 -1.08 -20.65 -0.27
CA GLU A 208 0.29 -20.42 -0.75
C GLU A 208 1.02 -21.69 -1.20
N ARG A 209 0.63 -22.87 -0.67
CA ARG A 209 1.20 -24.17 -1.05
C ARG A 209 0.85 -24.59 -2.46
N GLU A 210 -0.27 -24.09 -2.99
CA GLU A 210 -0.77 -24.42 -4.33
C GLU A 210 -0.18 -23.48 -5.39
N VAL A 211 0.44 -22.37 -4.98
CA VAL A 211 1.11 -21.42 -5.87
C VAL A 211 2.53 -21.93 -6.19
N THR A 212 2.64 -22.75 -7.23
CA THR A 212 3.87 -23.51 -7.53
C THR A 212 5.00 -22.70 -8.15
N THR A 213 4.69 -21.62 -8.89
CA THR A 213 5.70 -20.78 -9.54
C THR A 213 5.62 -19.36 -9.00
N ARG A 214 6.72 -18.89 -8.42
CA ARG A 214 6.86 -17.49 -7.97
C ARG A 214 7.33 -16.60 -9.11
N LYS A 215 6.95 -15.32 -9.04
CA LYS A 215 7.37 -14.32 -10.02
C LYS A 215 8.89 -14.20 -10.06
N SER A 216 9.46 -14.38 -11.25
CA SER A 216 10.85 -14.03 -11.54
C SER A 216 10.90 -12.67 -12.22
N PHE A 217 12.02 -11.96 -12.05
CA PHE A 217 12.22 -10.62 -12.61
C PHE A 217 13.41 -10.66 -13.58
N PRO A 218 13.34 -9.92 -14.70
CA PRO A 218 14.50 -9.72 -15.57
C PRO A 218 15.69 -9.18 -14.77
N THR A 219 16.86 -9.74 -15.00
CA THR A 219 18.10 -9.24 -14.38
C THR A 219 18.52 -7.92 -15.02
N GLN A 220 19.09 -7.04 -14.22
CA GLN A 220 19.73 -5.80 -14.65
C GLN A 220 21.05 -5.64 -13.87
N PRO A 221 22.01 -4.83 -14.36
CA PRO A 221 23.21 -4.50 -13.62
C PRO A 221 22.89 -3.95 -12.22
N HIS A 222 23.69 -4.32 -11.23
CA HIS A 222 23.58 -3.78 -9.88
C HIS A 222 23.87 -2.27 -9.86
N PRO A 223 23.09 -1.44 -9.12
CA PRO A 223 21.98 -1.80 -8.22
C PRO A 223 20.60 -1.87 -8.90
N HIS A 224 19.97 -3.05 -8.86
CA HIS A 224 18.60 -3.27 -9.31
C HIS A 224 17.91 -4.36 -8.50
N GLY A 225 16.99 -3.98 -7.61
CA GLY A 225 16.23 -4.89 -6.78
C GLY A 225 15.60 -4.21 -5.56
N THR A 226 14.90 -4.98 -4.74
CA THR A 226 14.42 -4.50 -3.44
C THR A 226 15.62 -4.21 -2.55
N LEU A 227 15.68 -3.00 -1.98
CA LEU A 227 16.69 -2.61 -1.01
C LEU A 227 16.10 -2.77 0.40
N PHE A 228 16.63 -3.72 1.17
CA PHE A 228 16.31 -3.88 2.59
C PHE A 228 17.39 -3.23 3.43
N ALA A 229 17.00 -2.55 4.50
CA ALA A 229 17.92 -2.00 5.50
C ALA A 229 17.60 -2.56 6.90
N LEU A 230 18.63 -2.62 7.76
CA LEU A 230 18.50 -3.05 9.16
C LEU A 230 18.78 -1.88 10.11
N GLY A 231 17.87 -1.65 11.04
CA GLY A 231 18.07 -0.73 12.16
C GLY A 231 18.67 -1.44 13.38
N LEU A 232 19.49 -0.73 14.15
CA LEU A 232 20.03 -1.19 15.45
C LEU A 232 20.77 -2.55 15.39
N ASN A 233 21.51 -2.81 14.30
CA ASN A 233 22.17 -4.09 14.04
C ASN A 233 23.70 -4.07 14.34
N TYR A 234 24.18 -3.08 15.08
CA TYR A 234 25.57 -3.02 15.60
C TYR A 234 25.53 -3.09 17.14
N ALA A 235 26.29 -4.03 17.71
CA ALA A 235 26.30 -4.31 19.15
C ALA A 235 26.70 -3.08 20.00
N ASP A 236 27.68 -2.32 19.53
CA ASP A 236 28.21 -1.13 20.23
C ASP A 236 27.22 0.04 20.25
N HIS A 237 26.35 0.16 19.23
CA HIS A 237 25.31 1.20 19.22
C HIS A 237 24.08 0.85 20.07
N ALA A 238 23.83 -0.43 20.34
CA ALA A 238 22.73 -0.85 21.21
C ALA A 238 23.03 -0.59 22.69
N SER A 239 24.30 -0.76 23.10
CA SER A 239 24.75 -0.53 24.48
C SER A 239 24.89 0.95 24.84
N GLU A 240 25.29 1.82 23.89
CA GLU A 240 25.43 3.27 24.10
C GLU A 240 24.09 4.02 24.26
N LEU A 241 22.98 3.46 23.77
CA LEU A 241 21.67 4.13 23.74
C LEU A 241 20.72 3.74 24.90
N GLU A 242 21.21 3.02 25.92
CA GLU A 242 20.38 2.36 26.97
C GLU A 242 19.19 1.56 26.37
N PHE A 243 19.30 1.15 25.11
CA PHE A 243 18.22 0.51 24.38
C PHE A 243 18.36 -0.99 24.53
N LYS A 244 17.27 -1.68 24.91
CA LYS A 244 17.23 -3.13 24.80
C LYS A 244 17.36 -3.50 23.30
N PRO A 245 18.30 -4.39 22.92
CA PRO A 245 18.39 -4.86 21.55
C PRO A 245 17.04 -5.48 21.14
N PRO A 246 16.58 -5.25 19.90
CA PRO A 246 15.29 -5.76 19.48
C PRO A 246 15.29 -7.30 19.45
N GLU A 247 14.20 -7.91 19.89
CA GLU A 247 14.04 -9.38 19.92
C GLU A 247 13.97 -9.99 18.52
N GLU A 248 13.53 -9.20 17.53
CA GLU A 248 13.52 -9.54 16.11
C GLU A 248 14.17 -8.42 15.27
N PRO A 249 14.71 -8.73 14.07
CA PRO A 249 15.33 -7.72 13.21
C PRO A 249 14.38 -6.57 12.86
N LEU A 250 14.84 -5.34 13.05
CA LEU A 250 14.13 -4.14 12.59
C LEU A 250 14.46 -3.86 11.12
N VAL A 251 13.59 -4.33 10.22
CA VAL A 251 13.73 -4.15 8.77
C VAL A 251 12.92 -2.94 8.28
N PHE A 252 13.48 -2.16 7.36
CA PHE A 252 12.78 -1.12 6.59
C PHE A 252 13.23 -1.07 5.13
#